data_AF-A0A7L2PIM1-F1
#
_entry.id   AF-A0A7L2PIM1-F1
#
_cell.length_a   1.000
_cell.length_b   1.000
_cell.length_c   1.000
_cell.angle_alpha   90.00
_cell.angle_beta   90.00
_cell.angle_gamma   90.00
#
_symmetry.space_group_name_H-M   'P 1'
#
loop_
_entity.id
_entity.type
_entity.pdbx_description
1 polymer ?
#
loop_
_entity_poly.entity_id
_entity_poly.type
_entity_poly.pdbx_seq_one_letter_code
_entity_poly.pdbx_strand_id
1 'polypeptide(L)'
;MPGLLQALVAVSQKAAEVARRCRAEEPLFALLVAEKKGPDSNARFLRDFKTLADVLIQELIKHDLGTQVGTAPGAARGGTVTVRVGATPGDTVALLVAVLGPEHTRAAELLAEAVHEEVTLGDTELDGIEDGDVAAVDGIVPGGLRSALVLVGAFERRSGVPVLGVINEPFFHRDPQTHRY
;
A
#
# COMPACT_ATOMS: atom_id res chain seq x y z
N MET A 1 15.88 -18.65 9.61
CA MET A 1 16.25 -17.25 9.33
C MET A 1 15.66 -16.39 10.43
N PRO A 2 16.44 -15.97 11.43
CA PRO A 2 15.97 -14.95 12.37
C PRO A 2 15.62 -13.69 11.56
N GLY A 3 14.43 -13.10 11.78
CA GLY A 3 14.06 -11.83 11.14
C GLY A 3 13.07 -11.89 9.98
N LEU A 4 12.79 -13.05 9.35
CA LEU A 4 11.84 -13.09 8.21
C LEU A 4 10.42 -12.70 8.63
N LEU A 5 9.95 -13.20 9.78
CA LEU A 5 8.64 -12.82 10.31
C LEU A 5 8.60 -11.32 10.61
N GLN A 6 9.61 -10.79 11.30
CA GLN A 6 9.70 -9.36 11.61
C GLN A 6 9.69 -8.50 10.33
N ALA A 7 10.44 -8.90 9.30
CA ALA A 7 10.46 -8.24 8.00
C ALA A 7 9.09 -8.25 7.31
N LEU A 8 8.40 -9.40 7.29
CA LEU A 8 7.06 -9.51 6.70
C LEU A 8 6.02 -8.70 7.47
N VAL A 9 6.10 -8.68 8.80
CA VAL A 9 5.20 -7.86 9.63
C VAL A 9 5.44 -6.38 9.37
N ALA A 10 6.70 -5.92 9.43
CA ALA A 10 7.06 -4.53 9.19
C ALA A 10 6.60 -4.05 7.80
N VAL A 11 6.86 -4.84 6.75
CA VAL A 11 6.49 -4.46 5.39
C VAL A 11 4.98 -4.51 5.16
N SER A 12 4.26 -5.45 5.80
CA SER A 12 2.80 -5.48 5.76
C SER A 12 2.18 -4.24 6.41
N GLN A 13 2.78 -3.77 7.52
CA GLN A 13 2.32 -2.59 8.24
C GLN A 13 2.57 -1.31 7.44
N LYS A 14 3.71 -1.22 6.76
CA LYS A 14 4.03 -0.10 5.87
C LYS A 14 3.08 -0.06 4.66
N ALA A 15 2.76 -1.22 4.09
CA ALA A 15 1.73 -1.32 3.05
C ALA A 15 0.33 -0.89 3.56
N ALA A 16 -0.02 -1.27 4.78
CA ALA A 16 -1.26 -0.82 5.42
C ALA A 16 -1.30 0.70 5.60
N GLU A 17 -0.17 1.33 5.95
CA GLU A 17 -0.08 2.78 6.08
C GLU A 17 -0.29 3.53 4.76
N VAL A 18 0.28 3.01 3.67
CA VAL A 18 -0.01 3.52 2.31
C VAL A 18 -1.50 3.44 2.01
N ALA A 19 -2.15 2.32 2.32
CA ALA A 19 -3.59 2.14 2.11
C ALA A 19 -4.44 3.12 2.96
N ARG A 20 -4.05 3.36 4.21
CA ARG A 20 -4.69 4.36 5.09
C ARG A 20 -4.54 5.77 4.55
N ARG A 21 -3.32 6.20 4.20
CA ARG A 21 -3.05 7.52 3.62
C ARG A 21 -3.83 7.76 2.33
N CYS A 22 -3.97 6.75 1.47
CA CYS A 22 -4.82 6.83 0.27
C CYS A 22 -6.29 7.19 0.56
N ARG A 23 -6.78 6.91 1.77
CA ARG A 23 -8.14 7.26 2.20
C ARG A 23 -8.22 8.51 3.08
N ALA A 24 -7.18 8.80 3.84
CA ALA A 24 -7.16 9.89 4.81
C ALA A 24 -6.80 11.25 4.17
N GLU A 25 -5.94 11.23 3.16
CA GLU A 25 -5.42 12.45 2.54
C GLU A 25 -6.28 12.88 1.34
N GLU A 26 -6.76 14.12 1.35
CA GLU A 26 -7.67 14.64 0.33
C GLU A 26 -7.14 14.48 -1.11
N PRO A 27 -5.86 14.82 -1.42
CA PRO A 27 -5.35 14.66 -2.78
C PRO A 27 -5.33 13.22 -3.27
N LEU A 28 -5.10 12.26 -2.37
CA LEU A 28 -5.09 10.83 -2.69
C LEU A 28 -6.51 10.27 -2.77
N PHE A 29 -7.38 10.69 -1.85
CA PHE A 29 -8.77 10.27 -1.83
C PHE A 29 -9.51 10.74 -3.08
N ALA A 30 -9.28 11.98 -3.51
CA ALA A 30 -9.84 12.53 -4.74
C ALA A 30 -9.47 11.67 -5.98
N LEU A 31 -8.20 11.22 -6.06
CA LEU A 31 -7.74 10.31 -7.11
C LEU A 31 -8.35 8.90 -6.98
N LEU A 32 -8.51 8.41 -5.74
CA LEU A 32 -9.06 7.08 -5.45
C LEU A 32 -10.53 6.96 -5.86
N VAL A 33 -11.33 8.02 -5.67
CA VAL A 33 -12.77 8.05 -5.98
C VAL A 33 -13.09 8.66 -7.34
N ALA A 34 -12.09 9.18 -8.07
CA ALA A 34 -12.28 9.76 -9.38
C ALA A 34 -12.96 8.77 -10.35
N GLU A 35 -14.16 9.14 -10.83
CA GLU A 35 -14.91 8.37 -11.82
C GLU A 35 -14.69 8.91 -13.24
N LYS A 36 -14.97 8.05 -14.23
CA LYS A 36 -14.85 8.38 -15.65
C LYS A 36 -15.87 9.45 -16.06
N LYS A 37 -15.43 10.69 -16.28
CA LYS A 37 -16.22 11.67 -17.03
C LYS A 37 -15.74 11.75 -18.49
N GLY A 38 -16.57 11.25 -19.42
CA GLY A 38 -16.50 11.58 -20.85
C GLY A 38 -15.96 10.49 -21.81
N PRO A 39 -16.15 10.70 -23.13
CA PRO A 39 -15.70 9.81 -24.20
C PRO A 39 -14.23 10.02 -24.63
N ASP A 40 -13.52 11.01 -24.08
CA ASP A 40 -12.14 11.30 -24.47
C ASP A 40 -11.15 10.26 -23.95
N SER A 41 -10.51 9.59 -24.90
CA SER A 41 -9.62 8.45 -24.74
C SER A 41 -8.19 8.81 -24.28
N ASN A 42 -7.86 10.10 -24.19
CA ASN A 42 -6.59 10.57 -23.62
C ASN A 42 -6.58 10.62 -22.07
N ALA A 43 -7.71 10.32 -21.41
CA ALA A 43 -7.85 10.18 -19.96
C ALA A 43 -7.30 8.83 -19.43
N ARG A 44 -6.12 8.39 -19.90
CA ARG A 44 -5.53 7.09 -19.55
C ARG A 44 -4.97 7.05 -18.12
N PHE A 45 -4.53 8.19 -17.57
CA PHE A 45 -3.78 8.24 -16.30
C PHE A 45 -4.64 8.30 -15.03
N LEU A 46 -5.76 9.04 -15.03
CA LEU A 46 -6.71 9.05 -13.90
C LEU A 46 -7.41 7.70 -13.70
N ARG A 47 -7.37 6.84 -14.72
CA ARG A 47 -8.02 5.53 -14.73
C ARG A 47 -7.27 4.45 -13.94
N ASP A 48 -6.04 4.73 -13.50
CA ASP A 48 -5.15 3.74 -12.90
C ASP A 48 -4.65 4.14 -11.51
N PHE A 49 -5.28 5.05 -10.75
CA PHE A 49 -4.81 5.31 -9.37
C PHE A 49 -4.93 4.08 -8.46
N LYS A 50 -6.04 3.33 -8.56
CA LYS A 50 -6.20 2.06 -7.84
C LYS A 50 -5.12 1.06 -8.25
N THR A 51 -4.91 0.90 -9.55
CA THR A 51 -3.83 0.08 -10.12
C THR A 51 -2.44 0.53 -9.65
N LEU A 52 -2.20 1.84 -9.60
CA LEU A 52 -0.96 2.45 -9.14
C LEU A 52 -0.74 2.18 -7.65
N ALA A 53 -1.77 2.33 -6.82
CA ALA A 53 -1.70 2.03 -5.39
C ALA A 53 -1.35 0.55 -5.17
N ASP A 54 -2.02 -0.36 -5.90
CA ASP A 54 -1.72 -1.80 -5.85
C ASP A 54 -0.28 -2.11 -6.28
N VAL A 55 0.17 -1.55 -7.41
CA VAL A 55 1.54 -1.75 -7.93
C VAL A 55 2.57 -1.13 -6.99
N LEU A 56 2.30 0.04 -6.41
CA LEU A 56 3.19 0.72 -5.48
C LEU A 56 3.33 -0.08 -4.18
N ILE A 57 2.23 -0.63 -3.65
CA ILE A 57 2.26 -1.51 -2.47
C ILE A 57 3.08 -2.78 -2.78
N GLN A 58 2.87 -3.41 -3.94
CA GLN A 58 3.65 -4.58 -4.34
C GLN A 58 5.15 -4.27 -4.46
N GLU A 59 5.48 -3.12 -5.04
CA GLU A 59 6.86 -2.71 -5.24
C GLU A 59 7.53 -2.22 -3.94
N LEU A 60 6.78 -1.60 -3.03
CA LEU A 60 7.21 -1.35 -1.66
C LEU A 60 7.60 -2.65 -0.97
N ILE A 61 6.72 -3.67 -1.03
CA ILE A 61 6.99 -4.97 -0.42
C ILE A 61 8.25 -5.60 -1.01
N LYS A 62 8.39 -5.55 -2.34
CA LYS A 62 9.56 -6.05 -3.04
C LYS A 62 10.83 -5.26 -2.71
N HIS A 63 10.74 -3.93 -2.58
CA HIS A 63 11.87 -3.06 -2.28
C HIS A 63 12.41 -3.35 -0.87
N ASP A 64 11.56 -3.32 0.14
CA ASP A 64 11.98 -3.45 1.54
C ASP A 64 12.43 -4.87 1.88
N LEU A 65 11.80 -5.90 1.31
CA LEU A 65 12.32 -7.27 1.43
C LEU A 65 13.58 -7.48 0.58
N GLY A 66 13.67 -6.82 -0.56
CA GLY A 66 14.81 -6.92 -1.48
C GLY A 66 16.10 -6.36 -0.88
N THR A 67 16.01 -5.21 -0.19
CA THR A 67 17.12 -4.57 0.52
C THR A 67 17.57 -5.38 1.72
N GLN A 68 16.64 -5.98 2.48
CA GLN A 68 16.95 -6.83 3.64
C GLN A 68 17.53 -8.19 3.27
N VAL A 69 17.22 -8.72 2.08
CA VAL A 69 17.66 -10.05 1.60
C VAL A 69 18.84 -9.96 0.60
N GLY A 70 19.33 -8.76 0.29
CA GLY A 70 20.48 -8.57 -0.61
C GLY A 70 20.18 -8.86 -2.09
N THR A 71 18.91 -8.78 -2.49
CA THR A 71 18.47 -9.04 -3.87
C THR A 71 18.42 -7.72 -4.65
N ALA A 72 19.25 -7.60 -5.69
CA ALA A 72 19.29 -6.41 -6.54
C ALA A 72 17.92 -6.13 -7.21
N PRO A 73 17.51 -4.85 -7.34
CA PRO A 73 16.27 -4.50 -8.01
C PRO A 73 16.34 -4.93 -9.48
N GLY A 74 15.48 -5.87 -9.89
CA GLY A 74 15.44 -6.37 -11.26
C GLY A 74 15.26 -5.22 -12.26
N ALA A 75 16.15 -5.09 -13.25
CA ALA A 75 16.06 -4.10 -14.32
C ALA A 75 14.91 -4.44 -15.27
N ALA A 76 14.12 -3.44 -15.69
CA ALA A 76 13.07 -3.62 -16.69
C ALA A 76 13.47 -2.94 -18.02
N ARG A 77 13.32 -3.72 -19.09
CA ARG A 77 13.52 -3.37 -20.50
C ARG A 77 12.18 -2.93 -21.09
N GLY A 78 12.15 -1.75 -21.73
CA GLY A 78 11.25 -1.41 -22.84
C GLY A 78 9.89 -0.79 -22.47
N GLY A 79 9.69 0.49 -22.83
CA GLY A 79 8.41 1.12 -23.22
C GLY A 79 7.27 1.25 -22.20
N THR A 80 7.30 0.50 -21.09
CA THR A 80 6.30 0.54 -20.02
C THR A 80 6.89 1.28 -18.83
N VAL A 81 6.23 2.36 -18.37
CA VAL A 81 6.63 3.03 -17.12
C VAL A 81 6.47 2.01 -15.99
N THR A 82 7.59 1.54 -15.47
CA THR A 82 7.60 0.62 -14.33
C THR A 82 7.62 1.46 -13.06
N VAL A 83 6.55 1.40 -12.27
CA VAL A 83 6.52 2.05 -10.96
C VAL A 83 7.54 1.35 -10.05
N ARG A 84 8.39 2.14 -9.38
CA ARG A 84 9.51 1.70 -8.53
C ARG A 84 9.59 2.59 -7.30
N VAL A 85 9.88 2.00 -6.14
CA VAL A 85 10.36 2.77 -5.00
C VAL A 85 11.82 3.13 -5.27
N GLY A 86 12.11 4.43 -5.33
CA GLY A 86 13.45 4.95 -5.56
C GLY A 86 14.34 4.82 -4.34
N ALA A 87 15.64 5.10 -4.50
CA ALA A 87 16.60 5.05 -3.39
C ALA A 87 16.35 6.18 -2.38
N THR A 88 15.80 7.31 -2.85
CA THR A 88 15.41 8.44 -2.01
C THR A 88 13.94 8.80 -2.20
N PRO A 89 13.30 9.50 -1.24
CA PRO A 89 11.95 10.02 -1.42
C PRO A 89 11.80 10.86 -2.69
N GLY A 90 12.80 11.69 -2.99
CA GLY A 90 12.80 12.55 -4.18
C GLY A 90 12.77 11.75 -5.50
N ASP A 91 13.49 10.63 -5.57
CA ASP A 91 13.44 9.74 -6.75
C ASP A 91 12.05 9.14 -6.94
N THR A 92 11.43 8.69 -5.85
CA THR A 92 10.05 8.17 -5.88
C THR A 92 9.06 9.26 -6.30
N VAL A 93 9.17 10.49 -5.77
CA VAL A 93 8.31 11.62 -6.17
C VAL A 93 8.45 11.89 -7.67
N ALA A 94 9.66 12.00 -8.19
CA ALA A 94 9.89 12.29 -9.60
C ALA A 94 9.23 11.25 -10.52
N LEU A 95 9.33 9.95 -10.16
CA LEU A 95 8.66 8.87 -10.87
C LEU A 95 7.13 8.98 -10.79
N LEU A 96 6.59 9.19 -9.58
CA LEU A 96 5.15 9.27 -9.36
C LEU A 96 4.54 10.51 -10.03
N VAL A 97 5.24 11.63 -10.10
CA VAL A 97 4.82 12.82 -10.87
C VAL A 97 4.76 12.51 -12.36
N ALA A 98 5.72 11.75 -12.90
CA ALA A 98 5.69 11.34 -14.30
C ALA A 98 4.52 10.39 -14.62
N VAL A 99 4.01 9.66 -13.62
CA VAL A 99 2.85 8.77 -13.75
C VAL A 99 1.53 9.51 -13.51
N LEU A 100 1.44 10.33 -12.47
CA LEU A 100 0.21 10.98 -12.06
C LEU A 100 -0.06 12.26 -12.86
N GLY A 101 0.97 12.94 -13.33
CA GLY A 101 0.89 14.27 -13.92
C GLY A 101 1.36 15.36 -12.93
N PRO A 102 1.92 16.47 -13.43
CA PRO A 102 2.45 17.57 -12.61
C PRO A 102 1.38 18.21 -11.70
N GLU A 103 0.11 18.20 -12.10
CA GLU A 103 -1.03 18.67 -11.31
C GLU A 103 -1.25 17.86 -10.02
N HIS A 104 -0.71 16.64 -9.95
CA HIS A 104 -0.86 15.72 -8.83
C HIS A 104 0.45 15.56 -8.03
N THR A 105 1.34 16.57 -8.06
CA THR A 105 2.61 16.57 -7.32
C THR A 105 2.42 16.32 -5.82
N ARG A 106 1.40 16.92 -5.19
CA ARG A 106 1.13 16.70 -3.77
C ARG A 106 0.76 15.25 -3.45
N ALA A 107 0.01 14.57 -4.32
CA ALA A 107 -0.30 13.15 -4.18
C ALA A 107 0.97 12.29 -4.30
N ALA A 108 1.85 12.62 -5.25
CA ALA A 108 3.14 11.94 -5.41
C ALA A 108 4.03 12.08 -4.16
N GLU A 109 4.09 13.26 -3.55
CA GLU A 109 4.81 13.51 -2.30
C GLU A 109 4.27 12.66 -1.14
N LEU A 110 2.95 12.64 -0.94
CA LEU A 110 2.32 11.88 0.14
C LEU A 110 2.56 10.36 0.02
N LEU A 111 2.49 9.83 -1.21
CA LEU A 111 2.80 8.43 -1.48
C LEU A 111 4.28 8.13 -1.27
N ALA A 112 5.18 9.01 -1.73
CA ALA A 112 6.61 8.85 -1.56
C ALA A 112 7.00 8.88 -0.08
N GLU A 113 6.42 9.78 0.71
CA GLU A 113 6.61 9.84 2.16
C GLU A 113 6.18 8.53 2.82
N ALA A 114 4.97 8.03 2.50
CA ALA A 114 4.45 6.78 3.05
C ALA A 114 5.33 5.56 2.75
N VAL A 115 5.85 5.43 1.51
CA VAL A 115 6.69 4.28 1.12
C VAL A 115 8.12 4.40 1.62
N HIS A 116 8.55 5.55 2.13
CA HIS A 116 9.89 5.76 2.70
C HIS A 116 9.87 5.86 4.23
N GLU A 117 8.71 6.01 4.85
CA GLU A 117 8.56 6.04 6.30
C GLU A 117 9.00 4.71 6.95
N GLU A 118 9.79 4.80 8.02
CA GLU A 118 10.17 3.64 8.81
C GLU A 118 9.05 3.32 9.81
N VAL A 119 8.50 2.12 9.72
CA VAL A 119 7.50 1.64 10.67
C VAL A 119 8.21 1.08 11.89
N THR A 120 7.98 1.69 13.05
CA THR A 120 8.30 1.08 14.35
C THR A 120 7.10 0.23 14.78
N LEU A 121 7.33 -1.06 14.95
CA LEU A 121 6.31 -1.95 15.49
C LEU A 121 6.26 -1.74 17.01
N GLY A 122 5.20 -1.10 17.49
CA GLY A 122 4.90 -1.02 18.92
C GLY A 122 4.29 -2.33 19.41
N ASP A 123 4.63 -2.72 20.64
CA ASP A 123 3.95 -3.80 21.34
C ASP A 123 2.57 -3.29 21.77
N THR A 124 1.51 -3.81 21.14
CA THR A 124 0.09 -3.71 21.55
C THR A 124 -0.56 -2.33 21.62
N GLU A 125 -1.59 -2.11 20.80
CA GLU A 125 -2.84 -1.49 21.27
C GLU A 125 -4.03 -2.26 20.67
N LEU A 126 -4.63 -3.14 21.49
CA LEU A 126 -5.84 -3.90 21.18
C LEU A 126 -7.07 -3.37 21.96
N ASP A 127 -6.96 -2.22 22.61
CA ASP A 127 -8.05 -1.65 23.41
C ASP A 127 -8.63 -0.43 22.71
N GLY A 128 -9.88 -0.55 22.23
CA GLY A 128 -10.63 0.57 21.63
C GLY A 128 -11.34 0.29 20.30
N ILE A 129 -11.72 -0.96 20.02
CA ILE A 129 -12.35 -1.33 18.75
C ILE A 129 -13.76 -0.71 18.65
N GLU A 130 -13.92 0.35 17.85
CA GLU A 130 -15.21 0.70 17.26
C GLU A 130 -15.38 -0.11 15.96
N ASP A 131 -16.48 -0.86 15.86
CA ASP A 131 -16.84 -1.55 14.62
C ASP A 131 -16.97 -0.52 13.49
N GLY A 132 -16.28 -0.75 12.36
CA GLY A 132 -16.45 0.05 11.15
C GLY A 132 -17.91 0.15 10.70
N ASP A 133 -18.20 1.02 9.74
CA ASP A 133 -19.57 1.46 9.38
C ASP A 133 -20.59 0.34 9.00
N VAL A 134 -20.15 -0.93 8.92
CA VAL A 134 -20.95 -2.11 8.63
C VAL A 134 -20.90 -3.09 9.81
N ALA A 135 -22.04 -3.34 10.45
CA ALA A 135 -22.16 -4.29 11.54
C ALA A 135 -21.82 -5.73 11.09
N ALA A 136 -21.08 -6.46 11.93
CA ALA A 136 -20.80 -7.87 11.69
C ALA A 136 -22.07 -8.71 11.83
N VAL A 137 -22.26 -9.67 10.91
CA VAL A 137 -23.27 -10.72 11.00
C VAL A 137 -22.54 -12.00 11.37
N ASP A 138 -22.83 -12.57 12.54
CA ASP A 138 -22.14 -13.75 13.09
C ASP A 138 -20.61 -13.61 13.17
N GLY A 139 -20.13 -12.40 13.53
CA GLY A 139 -18.70 -12.10 13.60
C GLY A 139 -18.03 -11.87 12.24
N ILE A 140 -18.79 -11.89 11.14
CA ILE A 140 -18.30 -11.65 9.78
C ILE A 140 -18.83 -10.31 9.30
N VAL A 141 -17.92 -9.40 8.94
CA VAL A 141 -18.29 -8.12 8.34
C VAL A 141 -18.65 -8.36 6.87
N PRO A 142 -19.89 -8.10 6.43
CA PRO A 142 -20.36 -8.48 5.09
C PRO A 142 -19.82 -7.59 3.96
N GLY A 143 -19.11 -6.51 4.28
CA GLY A 143 -18.51 -5.61 3.30
C GLY A 143 -17.89 -4.36 3.92
N GLY A 144 -17.47 -3.43 3.07
CA GLY A 144 -16.81 -2.21 3.52
C GLY A 144 -15.32 -2.41 3.78
N LEU A 145 -14.70 -1.44 4.45
CA LEU A 145 -13.24 -1.36 4.53
C LEU A 145 -12.55 -2.51 5.26
N ARG A 146 -13.24 -3.14 6.20
CA ARG A 146 -12.72 -4.30 6.94
C ARG A 146 -12.48 -5.52 6.06
N SER A 147 -12.98 -5.51 4.81
CA SER A 147 -12.68 -6.55 3.82
C SER A 147 -11.35 -6.33 3.08
N ALA A 148 -10.71 -5.17 3.20
CA ALA A 148 -9.43 -4.91 2.56
C ALA A 148 -8.29 -5.51 3.39
N LEU A 149 -7.46 -6.33 2.72
CA LEU A 149 -6.37 -7.07 3.34
C LEU A 149 -5.06 -6.84 2.59
N VAL A 150 -3.96 -6.71 3.33
CA VAL A 150 -2.62 -6.89 2.79
C VAL A 150 -2.19 -8.32 3.11
N LEU A 151 -1.95 -9.12 2.06
CA LEU A 151 -1.56 -10.52 2.16
C LEU A 151 -0.12 -10.69 1.68
N VAL A 152 0.78 -11.08 2.58
CA VAL A 152 2.19 -11.34 2.23
C VAL A 152 2.55 -12.78 2.59
N GLY A 153 2.83 -13.59 1.58
CA GLY A 153 3.16 -15.00 1.74
C GLY A 153 4.61 -15.32 1.34
N ALA A 154 5.24 -16.21 2.10
CA ALA A 154 6.53 -16.80 1.77
C ALA A 154 6.37 -18.31 1.59
N PHE A 155 6.98 -18.84 0.53
CA PHE A 155 6.96 -20.27 0.21
C PHE A 155 8.36 -20.74 -0.23
N GLU A 156 8.63 -22.02 -0.07
CA GLU A 156 9.88 -22.61 -0.55
C GLU A 156 9.81 -22.82 -2.07
N ARG A 157 10.70 -22.17 -2.82
CA ARG A 157 10.66 -22.17 -4.29
C ARG A 157 10.77 -23.56 -4.94
N ARG A 158 11.46 -24.51 -4.31
CA ARG A 158 11.68 -25.85 -4.88
C ARG A 158 10.48 -26.76 -4.67
N SER A 159 9.87 -26.74 -3.50
CA SER A 159 8.76 -27.62 -3.12
C SER A 159 7.38 -26.99 -3.33
N GLY A 160 7.30 -25.66 -3.40
CA GLY A 160 6.04 -24.91 -3.41
C GLY A 160 5.35 -24.82 -2.04
N VAL A 161 5.95 -25.39 -0.98
CA VAL A 161 5.33 -25.45 0.35
C VAL A 161 5.31 -24.04 0.99
N PRO A 162 4.16 -23.56 1.50
CA PRO A 162 4.10 -22.31 2.24
C PRO A 162 4.88 -22.43 3.54
N VAL A 163 5.69 -21.41 3.84
CA VAL A 163 6.55 -21.35 5.03
C VAL A 163 5.99 -20.38 6.06
N LEU A 164 5.47 -19.23 5.60
CA LEU A 164 4.95 -18.17 6.46
C LEU A 164 3.95 -17.30 5.70
N GLY A 165 2.98 -16.72 6.41
CA GLY A 165 2.06 -15.73 5.86
C GLY A 165 1.77 -14.66 6.91
N VAL A 166 1.64 -13.42 6.45
CA VAL A 166 1.15 -12.28 7.24
C VAL A 166 -0.11 -11.75 6.59
N ILE A 167 -1.13 -11.56 7.42
CA ILE A 167 -2.38 -10.89 7.06
C ILE A 167 -2.42 -9.61 7.88
N ASN A 168 -2.53 -8.47 7.20
CA ASN A 168 -2.71 -7.18 7.85
C ASN A 168 -4.03 -6.57 7.36
N GLU A 169 -4.84 -6.10 8.31
CA GLU A 169 -6.14 -5.44 8.10
C GLU A 169 -5.96 -3.93 8.30
N PRO A 170 -5.71 -3.14 7.23
CA PRO A 170 -5.33 -1.73 7.38
C PRO A 170 -6.39 -0.87 8.05
N PHE A 171 -7.65 -1.32 8.01
CA PHE A 171 -8.84 -0.60 8.45
C PHE A 171 -9.58 -1.36 9.57
N PHE A 172 -8.85 -2.13 10.37
CA PHE A 172 -9.43 -2.87 11.50
C PHE A 172 -9.89 -1.92 12.62
N HIS A 173 -9.03 -0.96 12.97
CA HIS A 173 -9.30 0.03 14.01
C HIS A 173 -9.68 1.36 13.36
N ARG A 174 -10.67 2.04 13.94
CA ARG A 174 -11.00 3.42 13.61
C ARG A 174 -10.81 4.24 14.88
N ASP A 175 -10.01 5.30 14.80
CA ASP A 175 -9.82 6.22 15.91
C ASP A 175 -11.18 6.86 16.28
N PRO A 176 -11.64 6.70 17.54
CA PRO A 176 -12.95 7.19 17.97
C PRO A 176 -13.04 8.72 18.02
N GLN A 177 -11.91 9.43 18.10
CA GLN A 177 -11.87 10.89 18.15
C GLN A 177 -11.78 11.51 16.75
N THR A 178 -10.93 10.95 15.89
CA THR A 178 -10.68 11.53 14.56
C THR A 178 -11.52 10.87 13.46
N HIS A 179 -12.17 9.74 13.76
CA HIS A 179 -12.91 8.91 12.82
C HIS A 179 -12.08 8.46 11.61
N ARG A 180 -10.75 8.52 11.71
CA ARG A 180 -9.80 8.02 10.73
C ARG A 180 -9.46 6.56 11.05
N TYR A 181 -9.11 5.81 10.01
CA TYR A 181 -8.61 4.44 10.14
C TYR A 181 -7.08 4.45 10.16
#